data_AF-A0A151Y5I1-F1
#
_entry.id   AF-A0A151Y5I1-F1
#
_cell.length_a   1.000
_cell.length_b   1.000
_cell.length_c   1.000
_cell.angle_alpha   90.00
_cell.angle_beta   90.00
_cell.angle_gamma   90.00
#
_symmetry.space_group_name_H-M   'P 1'
#
loop_
_entity.id
_entity.type
_entity.pdbx_description
1 polymer ?
#
loop_
_entity_poly.entity_id
_entity_poly.type
_entity_poly.pdbx_seq_one_letter_code
_entity_poly.pdbx_strand_id
1 'polypeptide(L)'
;MRNIDIFKQHWAPHQSRIVAGFDSAVNSGTCLIGVIQGKYRTLNAIVTETATEDDQWRIVNLKGHKDSIPAFDSIAVLGAVDDTQASALAGLQFGRMFDSAVDSVIETNPQGLMRHLAAPYYHKTPNIIPEWQLAQLQDVTCATVPGWDGISLTSHDGQTANLMLDLQRHDDHGGLLQEFDGLAPLLESIGAVYADFDSIIVEYQYLEKLMAMLHKVMQSTSKGGVKILNVEQSEKPFKHKKVLNIAVTYNFEDGQSITILFHHPDREAKKITPQDMLISWKILMNSRDITGAIQPNQGEGIEMPVLAGRIMKLVNQNSARFKRTQAKKAENVQALADAEQRLFDKQGIKAALEAEIQGLLNQLDQQQAQQLAQQTSQNEDIPAEPAKAYPPIEDLGDGYYQAFKNDKKVDSWTAHLNTNGKWEVSANNAQTRAWNRGFGAPRFFNTIDEMIAKYPAFGELAELLETSNASSGNKGDSDDADYLNQVIKGEVDFSKSNEVETKLEDIGSRLTAEINDLFEQAVTSYSVYQVGQASQIH
;
A
#
# COMPACT_ATOMS: atom_id res chain seq x y z
N MET A 1 9.57 10.00 7.92
CA MET A 1 10.18 8.65 7.81
C MET A 1 9.15 7.70 8.38
N ARG A 2 8.65 6.76 7.59
CA ARG A 2 7.63 5.80 8.03
C ARG A 2 8.26 4.71 8.86
N ASN A 3 7.46 4.02 9.68
CA ASN A 3 8.02 3.18 10.73
C ASN A 3 8.73 1.95 10.16
N ILE A 4 8.30 1.45 8.99
CA ILE A 4 8.96 0.37 8.25
C ILE A 4 10.19 0.81 7.42
N ASP A 5 10.39 2.11 7.12
CA ASP A 5 11.47 2.58 6.24
C ASP A 5 12.89 2.29 6.79
N ILE A 6 13.01 2.01 8.09
CA ILE A 6 14.29 1.69 8.76
C ILE A 6 14.60 0.18 8.81
N PHE A 7 13.65 -0.67 8.43
CA PHE A 7 13.79 -2.12 8.43
C PHE A 7 14.45 -2.60 7.14
N LYS A 8 15.45 -3.49 7.28
CA LYS A 8 16.08 -4.20 6.17
C LYS A 8 15.72 -5.67 6.28
N GLN A 9 14.76 -6.10 5.46
CA GLN A 9 14.38 -7.51 5.34
C GLN A 9 15.57 -8.36 4.89
N HIS A 10 15.75 -9.51 5.53
CA HIS A 10 16.66 -10.56 5.10
C HIS A 10 15.92 -11.86 4.75
N TRP A 11 14.77 -12.11 5.40
CA TRP A 11 13.93 -13.28 5.20
C TRP A 11 12.45 -12.88 5.13
N ALA A 12 11.70 -13.49 4.21
CA ALA A 12 10.25 -13.34 4.09
C ALA A 12 9.50 -14.25 5.08
N PRO A 13 8.17 -14.11 5.22
CA PRO A 13 7.36 -15.07 5.98
C PRO A 13 7.50 -16.51 5.48
N HIS A 14 7.23 -17.46 6.37
CA HIS A 14 7.27 -18.91 6.20
C HIS A 14 8.61 -19.52 5.74
N GLN A 15 9.67 -18.73 5.62
CA GLN A 15 11.01 -19.19 5.23
C GLN A 15 11.75 -19.87 6.38
N SER A 16 12.42 -20.97 6.06
CA SER A 16 13.34 -21.66 6.97
C SER A 16 14.76 -21.09 6.84
N ARG A 17 15.37 -20.64 7.94
CA ARG A 17 16.73 -20.10 7.99
C ARG A 17 17.62 -20.91 8.93
N ILE A 18 18.85 -21.19 8.50
CA ILE A 18 19.91 -21.74 9.35
C ILE A 18 20.57 -20.56 10.09
N VAL A 19 20.80 -20.71 11.39
CA VAL A 19 21.43 -19.68 12.23
C VAL A 19 22.80 -20.17 12.71
N ALA A 20 23.83 -19.33 12.56
CA ALA A 20 25.20 -19.70 12.91
C ALA A 20 25.34 -19.96 14.42
N GLY A 21 25.80 -21.17 14.79
CA GLY A 21 25.94 -21.58 16.19
C GLY A 21 24.61 -21.89 16.89
N PHE A 22 23.60 -22.36 16.16
CA PHE A 22 22.37 -22.94 16.69
C PHE A 22 21.95 -24.14 15.82
N ASP A 23 21.89 -25.34 16.41
CA ASP A 23 21.86 -26.63 15.68
C ASP A 23 20.48 -27.01 15.11
N SER A 24 19.63 -26.03 14.79
CA SER A 24 18.30 -26.24 14.25
C SER A 24 17.87 -25.08 13.36
N ALA A 25 17.16 -25.38 12.28
CA ALA A 25 16.60 -24.36 11.43
C ALA A 25 15.45 -23.61 12.14
N VAL A 26 15.44 -22.29 12.04
CA VAL A 26 14.40 -21.41 12.59
C VAL A 26 13.49 -21.00 11.43
N ASN A 27 12.17 -21.21 11.55
CA ASN A 27 11.21 -20.70 10.58
C ASN A 27 10.80 -19.26 10.95
N SER A 28 10.65 -18.36 9.98
CA SER A 28 10.23 -16.98 10.22
C SER A 28 8.77 -16.84 10.69
N GLY A 29 7.90 -17.82 10.42
CA GLY A 29 6.47 -17.73 10.71
C GLY A 29 5.78 -16.68 9.83
N THR A 30 4.67 -16.12 10.30
CA THR A 30 3.94 -15.00 9.66
C THR A 30 4.62 -13.64 9.89
N CYS A 31 5.96 -13.62 9.78
CA CYS A 31 6.78 -12.46 10.08
C CYS A 31 7.92 -12.29 9.09
N LEU A 32 8.18 -11.05 8.70
CA LEU A 32 9.40 -10.62 8.04
C LEU A 32 10.52 -10.59 9.10
N ILE A 33 11.67 -11.19 8.80
CA ILE A 33 12.83 -11.15 9.68
C ILE A 33 13.98 -10.42 8.99
N GLY A 34 14.68 -9.56 9.73
CA GLY A 34 15.68 -8.67 9.16
C GLY A 34 16.47 -7.94 10.24
N VAL A 35 16.92 -6.73 9.93
CA VAL A 35 17.68 -5.87 10.84
C VAL A 35 17.29 -4.40 10.74
N ILE A 36 17.52 -3.65 11.81
CA ILE A 36 17.60 -2.18 11.79
C ILE A 36 19.07 -1.79 11.93
N GLN A 37 19.61 -1.07 10.95
CA GLN A 37 21.03 -0.75 10.88
C GLN A 37 21.28 0.75 11.14
N GLY A 38 21.69 1.08 12.37
CA GLY A 38 22.23 2.40 12.68
C GLY A 38 23.73 2.51 12.37
N LYS A 39 24.33 3.64 12.75
CA LYS A 39 25.74 3.97 12.43
C LYS A 39 26.75 3.24 13.31
N TYR A 40 26.39 2.90 14.56
CA TYR A 40 27.29 2.26 15.53
C TYR A 40 26.77 0.93 16.08
N ARG A 41 25.48 0.61 15.88
CA ARG A 41 24.89 -0.68 16.23
C ARG A 41 23.81 -1.07 15.22
N THR A 42 23.75 -2.37 14.94
CA THR A 42 22.66 -3.03 14.22
C THR A 42 21.83 -3.81 15.24
N LEU A 43 20.50 -3.82 15.11
CA LEU A 43 19.60 -4.68 15.87
C LEU A 43 19.00 -5.75 14.97
N ASN A 44 18.79 -6.94 15.52
CA ASN A 44 17.90 -7.94 14.94
C ASN A 44 16.46 -7.40 14.98
N ALA A 45 15.68 -7.63 13.92
CA ALA A 45 14.34 -7.06 13.78
C ALA A 45 13.30 -8.05 13.23
N ILE A 46 12.06 -7.87 13.67
CA ILE A 46 10.86 -8.63 13.33
C ILE A 46 9.78 -7.62 12.91
N VAL A 47 9.10 -7.87 11.80
CA VAL A 47 7.88 -7.13 11.40
C VAL A 47 6.78 -8.16 11.16
N THR A 48 5.63 -8.01 11.82
CA THR A 48 4.47 -8.88 11.60
C THR A 48 3.76 -8.54 10.29
N GLU A 49 2.96 -9.46 9.76
CA GLU A 49 2.06 -9.18 8.63
C GLU A 49 0.95 -8.16 8.96
N THR A 50 0.69 -7.90 10.24
CA THR A 50 -0.27 -6.90 10.73
C THR A 50 0.33 -5.51 10.96
N ALA A 51 1.60 -5.29 10.62
CA ALA A 51 2.27 -4.02 10.86
C ALA A 51 1.77 -2.89 9.93
N THR A 52 1.34 -1.79 10.56
CA THR A 52 0.86 -0.57 9.91
C THR A 52 1.96 0.49 9.79
N GLU A 53 1.70 1.61 9.09
CA GLU A 53 2.65 2.73 9.04
C GLU A 53 2.72 3.52 10.36
N ASP A 54 1.71 3.39 11.23
CA ASP A 54 1.58 4.09 12.53
C ASP A 54 2.19 3.32 13.71
N ASP A 55 2.35 1.99 13.60
CA ASP A 55 2.86 1.12 14.66
C ASP A 55 4.23 1.56 15.20
N GLN A 56 4.39 1.62 16.52
CA GLN A 56 5.67 1.95 17.15
C GLN A 56 6.56 0.70 17.28
N TRP A 57 7.88 0.89 17.29
CA TRP A 57 8.83 -0.21 17.49
C TRP A 57 8.92 -0.59 18.96
N ARG A 58 8.71 -1.85 19.29
CA ARG A 58 8.95 -2.42 20.62
C ARG A 58 10.32 -3.07 20.68
N ILE A 59 11.21 -2.50 21.49
CA ILE A 59 12.55 -3.02 21.74
C ILE A 59 12.48 -4.01 22.91
N VAL A 60 12.55 -5.30 22.57
CA VAL A 60 12.60 -6.40 23.54
C VAL A 60 14.06 -6.65 23.91
N ASN A 61 14.44 -6.33 25.15
CA ASN A 61 15.73 -6.71 25.70
C ASN A 61 15.67 -8.16 26.19
N LEU A 62 16.61 -8.97 25.72
CA LEU A 62 16.77 -10.38 26.09
C LEU A 62 18.06 -10.55 26.89
N LYS A 63 18.04 -11.33 27.98
CA LYS A 63 19.22 -11.70 28.78
C LYS A 63 19.23 -13.19 29.05
N GLY A 64 20.37 -13.84 28.88
CA GLY A 64 20.55 -15.28 29.02
C GLY A 64 22.02 -15.66 29.12
N HIS A 65 22.35 -16.89 28.73
CA HIS A 65 23.71 -17.41 28.74
C HIS A 65 23.98 -18.26 27.49
N LYS A 66 25.16 -18.14 26.91
CA LYS A 66 25.67 -19.05 25.89
C LYS A 66 26.95 -19.70 26.40
N ASP A 67 26.99 -21.03 26.48
CA ASP A 67 28.14 -21.79 26.99
C ASP A 67 28.60 -21.30 28.39
N SER A 68 27.62 -20.99 29.26
CA SER A 68 27.79 -20.36 30.59
C SER A 68 28.36 -18.93 30.61
N ILE A 69 28.59 -18.30 29.45
CA ILE A 69 28.96 -16.89 29.32
C ILE A 69 27.67 -16.05 29.27
N PRO A 70 27.52 -14.99 30.09
CA PRO A 70 26.36 -14.10 30.01
C PRO A 70 26.21 -13.46 28.63
N ALA A 71 25.00 -13.52 28.08
CA ALA A 71 24.66 -13.06 26.74
C ALA A 71 23.35 -12.24 26.77
N PHE A 72 23.20 -11.34 25.81
CA PHE A 72 22.01 -10.50 25.66
C PHE A 72 21.85 -10.05 24.20
N ASP A 73 20.64 -9.64 23.84
CA ASP A 73 20.37 -8.91 22.61
C ASP A 73 19.22 -7.92 22.83
N SER A 74 19.01 -7.00 21.88
CA SER A 74 17.89 -6.06 21.86
C SER A 74 17.18 -6.20 20.52
N ILE A 75 16.05 -6.90 20.50
CA ILE A 75 15.29 -7.21 19.29
C ILE A 75 14.25 -6.11 19.06
N ALA A 76 14.18 -5.56 17.85
CA ALA A 76 13.13 -4.61 17.48
C ALA A 76 11.93 -5.36 16.87
N VAL A 77 10.72 -5.12 17.36
CA VAL A 77 9.48 -5.74 16.88
C VAL A 77 8.49 -4.65 16.45
N LEU A 78 7.93 -4.76 15.24
CA LEU A 78 6.90 -3.87 14.69
C LEU A 78 5.60 -4.64 14.45
N GLY A 79 4.45 -4.00 14.68
CA GLY A 79 3.12 -4.57 14.42
C GLY A 79 2.69 -5.67 15.40
N ALA A 80 3.32 -5.75 16.58
CA ALA A 80 2.81 -6.55 17.69
C ALA A 80 1.67 -5.82 18.39
N VAL A 81 0.63 -6.53 18.87
CA VAL A 81 -0.51 -5.92 19.55
C VAL A 81 -0.20 -5.47 20.98
N ASP A 82 0.74 -6.13 21.65
CA ASP A 82 1.19 -5.81 23.00
C ASP A 82 2.63 -6.27 23.26
N ASP A 83 3.15 -5.95 24.45
CA ASP A 83 4.48 -6.34 24.92
C ASP A 83 4.63 -7.86 25.11
N THR A 84 3.53 -8.60 25.33
CA THR A 84 3.53 -10.06 25.51
C THR A 84 3.77 -10.76 24.18
N GLN A 85 3.10 -10.31 23.10
CA GLN A 85 3.31 -10.80 21.76
C GLN A 85 4.71 -10.42 21.25
N ALA A 86 5.15 -9.18 21.49
CA ALA A 86 6.52 -8.75 21.15
C ALA A 86 7.57 -9.63 21.84
N SER A 87 7.39 -9.87 23.15
CA SER A 87 8.21 -10.79 23.96
C SER A 87 8.24 -12.20 23.39
N ALA A 88 7.08 -12.77 23.05
CA ALA A 88 6.97 -14.11 22.50
C ALA A 88 7.65 -14.25 21.14
N LEU A 89 7.48 -13.27 20.25
CA LEU A 89 8.11 -13.24 18.93
C LEU A 89 9.64 -13.14 19.03
N ALA A 90 10.16 -12.22 19.84
CA ALA A 90 11.60 -12.07 20.08
C ALA A 90 12.22 -13.32 20.74
N GLY A 91 11.54 -13.88 21.74
CA GLY A 91 11.97 -15.12 22.40
C GLY A 91 12.01 -16.32 21.46
N LEU A 92 11.01 -16.46 20.57
CA LEU A 92 10.93 -17.54 19.60
C LEU A 92 11.94 -17.40 18.44
N GLN A 93 12.15 -16.18 17.93
CA GLN A 93 13.03 -15.93 16.78
C GLN A 93 14.50 -15.73 17.11
N PHE A 94 14.84 -15.35 18.36
CA PHE A 94 16.22 -15.04 18.77
C PHE A 94 16.58 -15.56 20.16
N GLY A 95 15.68 -15.48 21.15
CA GLY A 95 15.99 -15.82 22.54
C GLY A 95 16.44 -17.26 22.79
N ARG A 96 15.98 -18.21 21.96
CA ARG A 96 16.41 -19.63 21.98
C ARG A 96 17.89 -19.85 21.66
N MET A 97 18.63 -18.84 21.19
CA MET A 97 20.03 -18.98 20.76
C MET A 97 21.05 -18.88 21.91
N PHE A 98 20.59 -18.46 23.10
CA PHE A 98 21.38 -18.24 24.32
C PHE A 98 20.50 -18.33 25.60
N ASP A 99 19.53 -19.23 25.63
CA ASP A 99 18.64 -19.50 26.78
C ASP A 99 18.11 -18.24 27.48
N SER A 100 17.58 -17.28 26.69
CA SER A 100 17.25 -15.95 27.19
C SER A 100 15.86 -15.85 27.81
N ALA A 101 15.76 -15.10 28.91
CA ALA A 101 14.52 -14.47 29.36
C ALA A 101 14.41 -13.02 28.83
N VAL A 102 13.19 -12.49 28.80
CA VAL A 102 12.94 -11.06 28.56
C VAL A 102 13.27 -10.27 29.82
N ASP A 103 14.00 -9.17 29.65
CA ASP A 103 14.38 -8.24 30.72
C ASP A 103 13.51 -6.99 30.74
N SER A 104 13.16 -6.46 29.57
CA SER A 104 12.22 -5.36 29.38
C SER A 104 11.68 -5.33 27.96
N VAL A 105 10.49 -4.73 27.78
CA VAL A 105 10.01 -4.25 26.49
C VAL A 105 9.90 -2.72 26.57
N ILE A 106 10.32 -2.01 25.52
CA ILE A 106 10.34 -0.54 25.48
C ILE A 106 9.78 -0.09 24.14
N GLU A 107 8.70 0.70 24.17
CA GLU A 107 8.15 1.33 22.97
C GLU A 107 8.98 2.57 22.55
N THR A 108 9.26 2.69 21.26
CA THR A 108 9.99 3.84 20.71
C THR A 108 9.58 4.15 19.28
N ASN A 109 9.54 5.45 18.96
CA ASN A 109 9.44 5.89 17.58
C ASN A 109 10.75 5.63 16.79
N PRO A 110 10.69 5.51 15.44
CA PRO A 110 11.84 5.16 14.60
C PRO A 110 13.01 6.13 14.74
N GLN A 111 12.73 7.40 15.01
CA GLN A 111 13.71 8.47 15.05
C GLN A 111 14.51 8.42 16.36
N GLY A 112 13.85 8.20 17.50
CA GLY A 112 14.51 7.91 18.77
C GLY A 112 15.41 6.68 18.71
N LEU A 113 14.93 5.61 18.05
CA LEU A 113 15.71 4.39 17.82
C LEU A 113 16.93 4.65 16.92
N MET A 114 16.76 5.31 15.78
CA MET A 114 17.87 5.59 14.86
C MET A 114 18.88 6.59 15.43
N ARG A 115 18.44 7.58 16.23
CA ARG A 115 19.31 8.44 17.04
C ARG A 115 20.12 7.62 18.03
N HIS A 116 19.48 6.71 18.76
CA HIS A 116 20.15 5.83 19.71
C HIS A 116 21.23 4.99 19.02
N LEU A 117 20.90 4.30 17.93
CA LEU A 117 21.83 3.47 17.14
C LEU A 117 22.89 4.30 16.37
N ALA A 118 22.72 5.63 16.29
CA ALA A 118 23.69 6.57 15.72
C ALA A 118 24.52 7.35 16.76
N ALA A 119 24.28 7.16 18.06
CA ALA A 119 25.02 7.83 19.13
C ALA A 119 26.15 6.93 19.68
N PRO A 120 27.44 7.22 19.40
CA PRO A 120 28.56 6.31 19.68
C PRO A 120 28.84 6.10 21.18
N TYR A 121 28.29 6.97 22.04
CA TYR A 121 28.46 6.87 23.49
C TYR A 121 27.80 5.60 24.08
N TYR A 122 26.60 5.25 23.61
CA TYR A 122 25.86 4.10 24.15
C TYR A 122 26.42 2.74 23.69
N HIS A 123 27.14 2.71 22.56
CA HIS A 123 27.64 1.48 21.93
C HIS A 123 29.13 1.21 22.16
N LYS A 124 29.77 1.92 23.12
CA LYS A 124 31.17 1.67 23.53
C LYS A 124 31.40 0.28 24.09
N THR A 125 30.37 -0.29 24.70
CA THR A 125 30.34 -1.65 25.27
C THR A 125 29.03 -2.28 24.83
N PRO A 126 29.03 -3.52 24.32
CA PRO A 126 27.80 -4.28 24.14
C PRO A 126 26.98 -4.30 25.44
N ASN A 127 25.70 -3.93 25.36
CA ASN A 127 24.74 -3.97 26.46
C ASN A 127 23.29 -4.00 25.90
N ILE A 128 22.31 -4.27 26.75
CA ILE A 128 20.89 -3.98 26.46
C ILE A 128 20.65 -2.47 26.25
N ILE A 129 19.51 -2.10 25.65
CA ILE A 129 19.09 -0.70 25.47
C ILE A 129 18.15 -0.32 26.61
N PRO A 130 18.57 0.48 27.61
CA PRO A 130 17.69 0.86 28.72
C PRO A 130 16.70 1.96 28.31
N GLU A 131 15.48 1.87 28.84
CA GLU A 131 14.33 2.73 28.53
C GLU A 131 14.67 4.23 28.49
N TRP A 132 15.37 4.72 29.52
CA TRP A 132 15.73 6.14 29.66
C TRP A 132 16.59 6.68 28.51
N GLN A 133 17.35 5.82 27.80
CA GLN A 133 18.15 6.24 26.65
C GLN A 133 17.31 6.41 25.38
N LEU A 134 16.23 5.63 25.22
CA LEU A 134 15.28 5.85 24.13
C LEU A 134 14.37 7.04 24.45
N ALA A 135 13.86 7.14 25.68
CA ALA A 135 13.02 8.25 26.13
C ALA A 135 13.69 9.62 26.00
N GLN A 136 15.03 9.72 26.15
CA GLN A 136 15.80 10.95 25.94
C GLN A 136 16.02 11.32 24.45
N LEU A 137 15.73 10.42 23.51
CA LEU A 137 16.03 10.59 22.09
C LEU A 137 14.77 10.62 21.20
N GLN A 138 13.62 10.21 21.74
CA GLN A 138 12.32 10.50 21.17
C GLN A 138 12.02 12.00 21.24
N ASP A 139 11.41 12.54 20.19
CA ASP A 139 10.83 13.88 20.08
C ASP A 139 11.74 15.07 20.44
N VAL A 140 13.05 14.86 20.34
CA VAL A 140 14.11 15.84 20.58
C VAL A 140 13.87 17.13 19.78
N THR A 141 13.86 18.28 20.46
CA THR A 141 13.72 19.58 19.79
C THR A 141 15.01 19.98 19.06
N CYS A 142 16.16 19.84 19.72
CA CYS A 142 17.52 20.10 19.23
C CYS A 142 18.49 19.14 19.94
N ALA A 143 19.57 18.67 19.30
CA ALA A 143 20.59 17.86 19.97
C ALA A 143 21.39 18.65 21.01
N THR A 144 21.58 19.96 20.79
CA THR A 144 22.17 20.86 21.78
C THR A 144 21.06 21.66 22.46
N VAL A 145 20.97 21.63 23.80
CA VAL A 145 20.00 22.45 24.54
C VAL A 145 20.24 23.94 24.23
N PRO A 146 19.26 24.67 23.66
CA PRO A 146 19.49 26.05 23.26
C PRO A 146 19.65 26.96 24.48
N GLY A 147 20.79 27.65 24.56
CA GLY A 147 21.07 28.70 25.55
C GLY A 147 20.87 30.09 24.96
N TRP A 148 20.22 30.98 25.70
CA TRP A 148 19.94 32.37 25.33
C TRP A 148 20.21 33.34 26.48
N ASP A 149 20.85 34.46 26.19
CA ASP A 149 20.93 35.65 27.04
C ASP A 149 20.13 36.79 26.38
N GLY A 150 19.03 37.21 27.00
CA GLY A 150 18.04 38.07 26.35
C GLY A 150 17.62 37.52 24.98
N ILE A 151 17.78 38.34 23.93
CA ILE A 151 17.55 37.96 22.52
C ILE A 151 18.78 37.37 21.82
N SER A 152 19.91 37.23 22.50
CA SER A 152 21.17 36.72 21.96
C SER A 152 21.32 35.24 22.27
N LEU A 153 21.71 34.44 21.27
CA LEU A 153 21.97 33.01 21.48
C LEU A 153 23.37 32.86 22.09
N THR A 154 23.52 31.98 23.08
CA THR A 154 24.81 31.67 23.73
C THR A 154 25.29 30.25 23.42
N SER A 155 24.37 29.36 23.07
CA SER A 155 24.64 28.04 22.45
C SER A 155 24.85 28.14 20.93
N HIS A 156 25.14 27.02 20.25
CA HIS A 156 25.23 26.92 18.79
C HIS A 156 26.15 28.00 18.16
N ASP A 157 27.29 28.28 18.80
CA ASP A 157 28.27 29.32 18.42
C ASP A 157 27.67 30.75 18.34
N GLY A 158 26.55 30.97 19.03
CA GLY A 158 25.78 32.22 18.99
C GLY A 158 24.94 32.43 17.72
N GLN A 159 24.90 31.45 16.81
CA GLN A 159 24.29 31.60 15.49
C GLN A 159 22.90 30.95 15.41
N THR A 160 21.88 31.77 15.16
CA THR A 160 20.51 31.27 14.89
C THR A 160 20.46 30.34 13.68
N ALA A 161 21.36 30.49 12.70
CA ALA A 161 21.51 29.56 11.59
C ALA A 161 21.87 28.13 12.05
N ASN A 162 22.76 28.00 13.04
CA ASN A 162 23.17 26.71 13.60
C ASN A 162 22.05 26.09 14.44
N LEU A 163 21.32 26.89 15.23
CA LEU A 163 20.10 26.45 15.94
C LEU A 163 19.00 25.98 14.96
N MET A 164 18.77 26.72 13.88
CA MET A 164 17.82 26.34 12.84
C MET A 164 18.26 25.05 12.13
N LEU A 165 19.56 24.85 11.91
CA LEU A 165 20.08 23.60 11.36
C LEU A 165 19.91 22.41 12.33
N ASP A 166 20.05 22.61 13.64
CA ASP A 166 19.81 21.55 14.63
C ASP A 166 18.31 21.21 14.74
N LEU A 167 17.44 22.23 14.81
CA LEU A 167 15.99 22.08 14.67
C LEU A 167 15.61 21.28 13.42
N GLN A 168 16.15 21.63 12.25
CA GLN A 168 15.87 20.96 10.98
C GLN A 168 16.44 19.54 10.87
N ARG A 169 17.41 19.16 11.71
CA ARG A 169 17.91 17.77 11.83
C ARG A 169 17.06 16.88 12.73
N HIS A 170 16.22 17.50 13.58
CA HIS A 170 15.35 16.82 14.52
C HIS A 170 13.85 17.02 14.22
N ASP A 171 13.53 17.69 13.12
CA ASP A 171 12.18 17.91 12.59
C ASP A 171 11.64 16.63 11.92
N ASP A 172 11.38 15.62 12.74
CA ASP A 172 11.05 14.25 12.38
C ASP A 172 9.85 14.08 11.41
N HIS A 173 8.94 15.04 11.45
CA HIS A 173 7.71 15.10 10.65
C HIS A 173 7.75 16.21 9.58
N GLY A 174 8.86 16.96 9.44
CA GLY A 174 8.98 18.07 8.48
C GLY A 174 8.14 19.30 8.81
N GLY A 175 7.66 19.43 10.04
CA GLY A 175 6.71 20.44 10.48
C GLY A 175 7.22 21.89 10.40
N LEU A 176 8.54 22.14 10.32
CA LEU A 176 9.10 23.47 10.06
C LEU A 176 8.90 23.94 8.61
N LEU A 177 8.54 23.02 7.71
CA LEU A 177 8.34 23.26 6.28
C LEU A 177 6.96 22.84 5.77
N GLN A 178 6.10 22.25 6.61
CA GLN A 178 4.68 22.16 6.29
C GLN A 178 4.11 23.58 6.16
N GLU A 179 3.21 23.76 5.21
CA GLU A 179 2.42 24.99 5.06
C GLU A 179 1.43 25.12 6.23
N PHE A 180 1.02 26.34 6.59
CA PHE A 180 0.03 26.49 7.65
C PHE A 180 -1.38 26.38 7.07
N ASP A 181 -1.95 25.17 7.15
CA ASP A 181 -3.26 24.81 6.59
C ASP A 181 -4.46 25.40 7.38
N GLY A 182 -4.24 26.43 8.22
CA GLY A 182 -5.25 27.10 9.04
C GLY A 182 -5.37 26.57 10.47
N LEU A 183 -6.05 27.33 11.33
CA LEU A 183 -6.10 27.01 12.77
C LEU A 183 -6.95 25.77 13.09
N ALA A 184 -8.07 25.54 12.39
CA ALA A 184 -8.95 24.41 12.70
C ALA A 184 -8.30 23.03 12.47
N PRO A 185 -7.60 22.75 11.34
CA PRO A 185 -6.84 21.51 11.18
C PRO A 185 -5.69 21.37 12.19
N LEU A 186 -5.04 22.49 12.57
CA LEU A 186 -3.98 22.46 13.58
C LEU A 186 -4.51 22.12 15.00
N LEU A 187 -5.73 22.54 15.32
CA LEU A 187 -6.40 22.15 16.57
C LEU A 187 -6.80 20.67 16.56
N GLU A 188 -7.27 20.16 15.42
CA GLU A 188 -7.54 18.74 15.24
C GLU A 188 -6.26 17.89 15.40
N SER A 189 -5.16 18.26 14.75
CA SER A 189 -3.90 17.49 14.78
C SER A 189 -3.22 17.42 16.15
N ILE A 190 -3.56 18.31 17.10
CA ILE A 190 -3.09 18.24 18.50
C ILE A 190 -4.05 17.47 19.42
N GLY A 191 -5.12 16.88 18.88
CA GLY A 191 -6.14 16.18 19.66
C GLY A 191 -7.00 17.14 20.49
N ALA A 192 -7.37 18.30 19.96
CA ALA A 192 -8.39 19.15 20.57
C ALA A 192 -9.76 18.48 20.46
N VAL A 193 -10.34 18.11 21.60
CA VAL A 193 -11.74 17.69 21.63
C VAL A 193 -12.60 18.95 21.72
N TYR A 194 -13.28 19.27 20.62
CA TYR A 194 -14.31 20.30 20.60
C TYR A 194 -15.44 19.91 21.56
N ALA A 195 -15.84 20.86 22.40
CA ALA A 195 -16.99 20.74 23.28
C ALA A 195 -17.99 21.84 22.91
N ASP A 196 -19.28 21.55 23.09
CA ASP A 196 -20.34 22.53 22.88
C ASP A 196 -20.19 23.76 23.80
N PHE A 197 -20.46 24.93 23.21
CA PHE A 197 -20.65 26.30 23.72
C PHE A 197 -20.63 26.52 25.26
N ASP A 198 -20.01 27.56 25.84
CA ASP A 198 -19.61 28.88 25.32
C ASP A 198 -18.56 29.62 26.20
N SER A 199 -17.82 30.56 25.61
CA SER A 199 -17.01 31.63 26.26
C SER A 199 -15.78 31.27 27.14
N ILE A 200 -14.97 32.30 27.47
CA ILE A 200 -13.53 32.21 27.82
C ILE A 200 -13.09 33.43 28.71
N ILE A 201 -11.83 33.79 29.02
CA ILE A 201 -10.46 33.55 28.49
C ILE A 201 -9.46 33.54 29.70
N VAL A 202 -8.28 34.19 29.63
CA VAL A 202 -7.54 34.78 30.77
C VAL A 202 -8.47 35.81 31.47
N GLU A 203 -7.94 36.66 32.34
CA GLU A 203 -8.15 38.12 32.30
C GLU A 203 -8.29 38.64 30.85
N TYR A 204 -9.49 38.50 30.26
CA TYR A 204 -9.73 38.58 28.81
C TYR A 204 -9.35 39.96 28.27
N GLN A 205 -9.78 40.97 29.02
CA GLN A 205 -9.44 42.38 28.86
C GLN A 205 -7.94 42.64 28.65
N TYR A 206 -7.05 41.70 29.02
CA TYR A 206 -5.63 41.79 28.80
C TYR A 206 -5.02 40.75 27.85
N LEU A 207 -5.74 39.71 27.38
CA LEU A 207 -5.21 38.82 26.32
C LEU A 207 -5.03 39.59 25.01
N GLU A 208 -6.06 40.32 24.56
CA GLU A 208 -5.98 41.14 23.34
C GLU A 208 -4.87 42.19 23.45
N LYS A 209 -4.72 42.80 24.64
CA LYS A 209 -3.65 43.76 24.96
C LYS A 209 -2.25 43.14 24.96
N LEU A 210 -2.12 41.90 25.44
CA LEU A 210 -0.89 41.10 25.42
C LEU A 210 -0.52 40.71 23.98
N MET A 211 -1.50 40.29 23.18
CA MET A 211 -1.34 39.99 21.75
C MET A 211 -0.96 41.23 20.95
N ALA A 212 -1.63 42.36 21.17
CA ALA A 212 -1.28 43.64 20.56
C ALA A 212 0.14 44.11 20.96
N MET A 213 0.58 43.84 22.20
CA MET A 213 1.95 44.12 22.62
C MET A 213 2.96 43.20 21.92
N LEU A 214 2.70 41.89 21.86
CA LEU A 214 3.57 40.92 21.17
C LEU A 214 3.66 41.21 19.67
N HIS A 215 2.51 41.44 19.01
CA HIS A 215 2.40 41.88 17.62
C HIS A 215 3.20 43.17 17.39
N LYS A 216 3.05 44.19 18.25
CA LYS A 216 3.79 45.46 18.13
C LYS A 216 5.30 45.26 18.26
N VAL A 217 5.78 44.38 19.14
CA VAL A 217 7.21 44.08 19.22
C VAL A 217 7.66 43.32 17.98
N MET A 218 6.99 42.23 17.59
CA MET A 218 7.34 41.44 16.41
C MET A 218 7.35 42.30 15.13
N GLN A 219 6.36 43.18 14.94
CA GLN A 219 6.27 44.10 13.81
C GLN A 219 7.28 45.29 13.90
N SER A 220 7.85 45.55 15.08
CA SER A 220 9.01 46.45 15.21
C SER A 220 10.33 45.73 14.89
N THR A 221 10.38 44.41 15.10
CA THR A 221 11.53 43.53 14.86
C THR A 221 11.59 42.98 13.41
N SER A 222 10.48 42.99 12.67
CA SER A 222 10.40 42.59 11.25
C SER A 222 11.11 43.55 10.27
N LYS A 223 11.78 44.60 10.74
CA LYS A 223 12.55 45.55 9.92
C LYS A 223 13.73 44.87 9.24
N GLY A 224 13.55 44.48 7.97
CA GLY A 224 14.52 43.73 7.17
C GLY A 224 14.27 42.21 7.15
N GLY A 225 13.16 41.75 7.71
CA GLY A 225 12.74 40.34 7.73
C GLY A 225 11.32 40.14 7.20
N VAL A 226 10.72 39.01 7.54
CA VAL A 226 9.32 38.69 7.22
C VAL A 226 8.38 39.49 8.12
N LYS A 227 7.28 40.01 7.58
CA LYS A 227 6.24 40.71 8.36
C LYS A 227 5.06 39.79 8.68
N ILE A 228 4.33 40.14 9.73
CA ILE A 228 3.05 39.51 10.06
C ILE A 228 1.99 40.02 9.07
N LEU A 229 1.21 39.09 8.51
CA LEU A 229 0.09 39.33 7.61
C LEU A 229 -1.19 39.59 8.39
N ASN A 230 -1.60 38.64 9.23
CA ASN A 230 -2.74 38.73 10.14
C ASN A 230 -2.46 37.96 11.45
N VAL A 231 -3.36 38.12 12.41
CA VAL A 231 -3.37 37.36 13.68
C VAL A 231 -4.73 36.73 13.83
N GLU A 232 -4.75 35.44 14.14
CA GLU A 232 -5.93 34.61 14.38
C GLU A 232 -5.95 34.13 15.82
N GLN A 233 -7.14 33.85 16.34
CA GLN A 233 -7.35 33.26 17.66
C GLN A 233 -8.44 32.21 17.55
N SER A 234 -8.36 31.13 18.32
CA SER A 234 -9.43 30.15 18.44
C SER A 234 -10.70 30.83 18.97
N GLU A 235 -11.78 30.84 18.18
CA GLU A 235 -13.04 31.53 18.48
C GLU A 235 -13.65 31.14 19.84
N LYS A 236 -13.37 29.91 20.28
CA LYS A 236 -13.88 29.26 21.49
C LYS A 236 -12.72 28.58 22.24
N PRO A 237 -12.83 28.29 23.54
CA PRO A 237 -11.90 27.38 24.19
C PRO A 237 -12.07 25.97 23.64
N PHE A 238 -11.01 25.18 23.70
CA PHE A 238 -11.07 23.74 23.43
C PHE A 238 -10.49 22.95 24.61
N LYS A 239 -10.92 21.69 24.77
CA LYS A 239 -10.43 20.82 25.85
C LYS A 239 -9.32 19.90 25.32
N HIS A 240 -8.15 19.98 25.93
CA HIS A 240 -6.99 19.13 25.62
C HIS A 240 -6.30 18.74 26.92
N LYS A 241 -5.93 17.46 27.07
CA LYS A 241 -5.36 16.85 28.31
C LYS A 241 -6.11 17.25 29.60
N LYS A 242 -7.45 17.28 29.53
CA LYS A 242 -8.42 17.64 30.59
C LYS A 242 -8.41 19.10 31.07
N VAL A 243 -7.58 19.98 30.53
CA VAL A 243 -7.60 21.44 30.79
C VAL A 243 -8.24 22.21 29.63
N LEU A 244 -8.69 23.44 29.90
CA LEU A 244 -9.21 24.35 28.87
C LEU A 244 -8.07 25.16 28.24
N ASN A 245 -8.09 25.28 26.91
CA ASN A 245 -7.03 25.86 26.09
C ASN A 245 -7.56 26.92 25.12
N ILE A 246 -6.68 27.84 24.72
CA ILE A 246 -6.84 28.82 23.64
C ILE A 246 -5.59 28.80 22.78
N ALA A 247 -5.76 28.93 21.47
CA ALA A 247 -4.67 29.08 20.51
C ALA A 247 -4.69 30.48 19.90
N VAL A 248 -3.50 31.06 19.69
CA VAL A 248 -3.30 32.33 18.99
C VAL A 248 -2.24 32.13 17.92
N THR A 249 -2.58 32.42 16.66
CA THR A 249 -1.68 32.23 15.53
C THR A 249 -1.31 33.57 14.88
N TYR A 250 -0.02 33.75 14.59
CA TYR A 250 0.51 34.86 13.82
C TYR A 250 0.94 34.32 12.45
N ASN A 251 0.24 34.70 11.39
CA ASN A 251 0.61 34.31 10.03
C ASN A 251 1.53 35.36 9.43
N PHE A 252 2.44 34.93 8.55
CA PHE A 252 3.47 35.78 7.95
C PHE A 252 3.27 35.94 6.45
N GLU A 253 3.77 37.05 5.88
CA GLU A 253 3.69 37.38 4.44
C GLU A 253 4.33 36.33 3.50
N ASP A 254 4.98 35.30 4.03
CA ASP A 254 5.59 34.20 3.28
C ASP A 254 4.92 32.84 3.47
N GLY A 255 3.77 32.77 4.14
CA GLY A 255 3.03 31.53 4.39
C GLY A 255 3.50 30.75 5.63
N GLN A 256 4.51 31.23 6.36
CA GLN A 256 4.82 30.68 7.68
C GLN A 256 3.80 31.14 8.74
N SER A 257 3.68 30.39 9.84
CA SER A 257 2.92 30.79 11.02
C SER A 257 3.66 30.53 12.33
N ILE A 258 3.23 31.20 13.40
CA ILE A 258 3.61 30.90 14.79
C ILE A 258 2.32 30.75 15.60
N THR A 259 2.06 29.56 16.15
CA THR A 259 0.88 29.29 17.00
C THR A 259 1.31 29.13 18.45
N ILE A 260 0.80 29.99 19.34
CA ILE A 260 1.02 29.92 20.79
C ILE A 260 -0.23 29.32 21.43
N LEU A 261 -0.04 28.24 22.21
CA LEU A 261 -1.09 27.57 22.95
C LEU A 261 -1.01 27.93 24.43
N PHE A 262 -2.11 28.48 24.93
CA PHE A 262 -2.32 28.85 26.32
C PHE A 262 -3.30 27.87 26.96
N HIS A 263 -3.07 27.49 28.22
CA HIS A 263 -4.01 26.69 28.99
C HIS A 263 -4.34 27.34 30.33
N HIS A 264 -5.54 27.08 30.84
CA HIS A 264 -5.91 27.36 32.22
C HIS A 264 -5.50 26.15 33.10
N PRO A 265 -4.82 26.35 34.24
CA PRO A 265 -4.29 25.23 35.02
C PRO A 265 -5.34 24.42 35.80
N ASP A 266 -6.55 24.95 36.02
CA ASP A 266 -7.64 24.17 36.63
C ASP A 266 -8.23 23.15 35.63
N ARG A 267 -8.47 21.94 36.13
CA ARG A 267 -9.00 20.77 35.41
C ARG A 267 -10.51 20.61 35.59
N GLU A 268 -11.04 21.14 36.70
CA GLU A 268 -12.47 21.11 37.05
C GLU A 268 -13.22 22.35 36.51
N ALA A 269 -12.48 23.38 36.10
CA ALA A 269 -12.98 24.53 35.36
C ALA A 269 -13.79 24.09 34.12
N LYS A 270 -15.09 24.43 34.14
CA LYS A 270 -16.05 24.18 33.05
C LYS A 270 -16.13 25.31 32.03
N LYS A 271 -15.58 26.47 32.38
CA LYS A 271 -15.39 27.66 31.57
C LYS A 271 -14.09 28.32 32.01
N ILE A 272 -13.55 29.22 31.20
CA ILE A 272 -12.56 30.19 31.66
C ILE A 272 -13.24 31.57 31.77
N THR A 273 -12.72 32.48 32.58
CA THR A 273 -13.40 33.74 32.93
C THR A 273 -12.47 34.95 32.89
N PRO A 274 -12.98 36.20 32.72
CA PRO A 274 -12.17 37.42 32.67
C PRO A 274 -11.35 37.79 33.91
N GLN A 275 -11.13 36.88 34.86
CA GLN A 275 -10.25 37.01 36.02
C GLN A 275 -9.19 35.89 36.11
N ASP A 276 -9.24 34.90 35.23
CA ASP A 276 -8.41 33.70 35.32
C ASP A 276 -6.99 33.90 34.78
N MET A 277 -6.06 33.06 35.24
CA MET A 277 -4.71 33.01 34.66
C MET A 277 -4.63 31.90 33.59
N LEU A 278 -3.92 32.20 32.49
CA LEU A 278 -3.46 31.20 31.53
C LEU A 278 -1.94 31.13 31.52
N ILE A 279 -1.42 29.97 31.14
CA ILE A 279 0.00 29.69 31.00
C ILE A 279 0.25 29.18 29.57
N SER A 280 1.15 29.83 28.83
CA SER A 280 1.63 29.32 27.54
C SER A 280 2.42 28.04 27.75
N TRP A 281 1.99 26.93 27.15
CA TRP A 281 2.61 25.61 27.37
C TRP A 281 3.25 25.01 26.12
N LYS A 282 2.89 25.52 24.93
CA LYS A 282 3.43 25.06 23.64
C LYS A 282 3.44 26.21 22.64
N ILE A 283 4.53 26.31 21.89
CA ILE A 283 4.72 27.27 20.80
C ILE A 283 5.16 26.50 19.57
N LEU A 284 4.35 26.57 18.52
CA LEU A 284 4.57 25.94 17.23
C LEU A 284 5.10 26.98 16.24
N MET A 285 5.96 26.56 15.32
CA MET A 285 6.26 27.27 14.09
C MET A 285 5.81 26.39 12.92
N ASN A 286 4.85 26.87 12.15
CA ASN A 286 3.98 26.04 11.31
C ASN A 286 3.43 24.87 12.16
N SER A 287 3.74 23.61 11.84
CA SER A 287 3.32 22.43 12.62
C SER A 287 4.33 21.95 13.66
N ARG A 288 5.58 22.46 13.66
CA ARG A 288 6.65 21.95 14.53
C ARG A 288 6.70 22.68 15.87
N ASP A 289 6.77 21.92 16.96
CA ASP A 289 7.06 22.44 18.30
C ASP A 289 8.48 23.02 18.40
N ILE A 290 8.56 24.29 18.76
CA ILE A 290 9.80 25.05 18.99
C ILE A 290 9.94 25.52 20.44
N THR A 291 9.05 25.11 21.35
CA THR A 291 8.96 25.63 22.73
C THR A 291 10.30 25.53 23.45
N GLY A 292 10.91 24.33 23.46
CA GLY A 292 12.23 24.10 24.06
C GLY A 292 13.39 24.86 23.39
N ALA A 293 13.20 25.37 22.16
CA ALA A 293 14.21 26.12 21.45
C ALA A 293 14.19 27.64 21.71
N ILE A 294 13.04 28.20 22.12
CA ILE A 294 12.91 29.62 22.51
C ILE A 294 12.72 29.83 24.02
N GLN A 295 12.23 28.81 24.74
CA GLN A 295 12.00 28.77 26.18
C GLN A 295 12.62 27.49 26.80
N PRO A 296 13.96 27.28 26.69
CA PRO A 296 14.65 26.08 27.21
C PRO A 296 14.40 25.84 28.71
N ASN A 297 14.32 26.92 29.48
CA ASN A 297 14.13 26.91 30.94
C ASN A 297 12.64 27.00 31.34
N GLN A 298 11.74 26.37 30.56
CA GLN A 298 10.30 26.27 30.87
C GLN A 298 9.60 27.62 31.17
N GLY A 299 10.05 28.70 30.52
CA GLY A 299 9.43 30.03 30.60
C GLY A 299 9.80 30.90 31.80
N GLU A 300 10.62 30.43 32.76
CA GLU A 300 10.93 31.20 33.97
C GLU A 300 11.57 32.56 33.65
N GLY A 301 10.93 33.65 34.06
CA GLY A 301 11.45 35.03 34.00
C GLY A 301 11.60 35.65 32.60
N ILE A 302 11.10 35.03 31.52
CA ILE A 302 11.31 35.55 30.16
C ILE A 302 10.30 36.67 29.83
N GLU A 303 10.80 37.89 29.62
CA GLU A 303 9.95 39.02 29.17
C GLU A 303 9.39 38.80 27.75
N MET A 304 8.15 39.24 27.52
CA MET A 304 7.48 39.11 26.21
C MET A 304 8.24 39.74 25.02
N PRO A 305 8.93 40.90 25.14
CA PRO A 305 9.74 41.43 24.05
C PRO A 305 10.94 40.54 23.70
N VAL A 306 11.52 39.85 24.69
CA VAL A 306 12.60 38.88 24.49
C VAL A 306 12.07 37.65 23.76
N LEU A 307 10.91 37.13 24.16
CA LEU A 307 10.25 36.00 23.48
C LEU A 307 9.93 36.33 22.02
N ALA A 308 9.34 37.50 21.75
CA ALA A 308 9.10 38.01 20.40
C ALA A 308 10.39 38.08 19.56
N GLY A 309 11.49 38.56 20.15
CA GLY A 309 12.79 38.62 19.49
C GLY A 309 13.36 37.25 19.12
N ARG A 310 13.19 36.24 19.98
CA ARG A 310 13.61 34.85 19.70
C ARG A 310 12.76 34.22 18.60
N ILE A 311 11.44 34.40 18.65
CA ILE A 311 10.49 33.94 17.62
C ILE A 311 10.85 34.54 16.25
N MET A 312 10.96 35.87 16.14
CA MET A 312 11.27 36.54 14.87
C MET A 312 12.63 36.12 14.30
N LYS A 313 13.61 35.82 15.16
CA LYS A 313 14.90 35.27 14.70
C LYS A 313 14.76 33.92 14.01
N LEU A 314 13.92 33.01 14.52
CA LEU A 314 13.67 31.71 13.88
C LEU A 314 12.87 31.84 12.57
N VAL A 315 11.77 32.60 12.56
CA VAL A 315 10.92 32.82 11.37
C VAL A 315 11.73 33.41 10.20
N ASN A 316 12.54 34.44 10.49
CA ASN A 316 13.43 35.06 9.50
C ASN A 316 14.49 34.08 8.98
N GLN A 317 15.02 33.22 9.85
CA GLN A 317 16.06 32.24 9.50
C GLN A 317 15.53 31.09 8.64
N ASN A 318 14.26 30.71 8.78
CA ASN A 318 13.62 29.63 8.02
C ASN A 318 13.01 30.10 6.67
N SER A 319 12.56 31.36 6.56
CA SER A 319 11.87 31.94 5.39
C SER A 319 12.47 31.54 4.03
N ALA A 320 13.79 31.69 3.87
CA ALA A 320 14.48 31.40 2.61
C ALA A 320 14.59 29.89 2.28
N ARG A 321 14.35 28.99 3.24
CA ARG A 321 14.13 27.55 2.98
C ARG A 321 12.66 27.28 2.70
N PHE A 322 11.77 27.79 3.56
CA PHE A 322 10.31 27.66 3.44
C PHE A 322 9.79 28.01 2.04
N LYS A 323 10.10 29.23 1.54
CA LYS A 323 9.67 29.68 0.21
C LYS A 323 10.13 28.74 -0.93
N ARG A 324 11.35 28.19 -0.84
CA ARG A 324 11.87 27.24 -1.84
C ARG A 324 11.19 25.88 -1.73
N THR A 325 10.87 25.43 -0.52
CA THR A 325 10.10 24.20 -0.32
C THR A 325 8.68 24.33 -0.84
N GLN A 326 7.94 25.41 -0.55
CA GLN A 326 6.59 25.57 -1.08
C GLN A 326 6.56 25.75 -2.60
N ALA A 327 7.52 26.50 -3.18
CA ALA A 327 7.65 26.57 -4.64
C ALA A 327 7.87 25.19 -5.28
N LYS A 328 8.69 24.31 -4.64
CA LYS A 328 8.91 22.95 -5.13
C LYS A 328 7.73 22.00 -4.84
N LYS A 329 7.00 22.19 -3.74
CA LYS A 329 5.73 21.50 -3.45
C LYS A 329 4.71 21.79 -4.54
N ALA A 330 4.51 23.06 -4.89
CA ALA A 330 3.61 23.49 -5.97
C ALA A 330 4.02 22.93 -7.34
N GLU A 331 5.31 23.01 -7.71
CA GLU A 331 5.83 22.41 -8.95
C GLU A 331 5.58 20.90 -9.01
N ASN A 332 5.79 20.18 -7.90
CA ASN A 332 5.55 18.74 -7.81
C ASN A 332 4.06 18.37 -7.87
N VAL A 333 3.18 19.15 -7.23
CA VAL A 333 1.72 18.96 -7.29
C VAL A 333 1.20 19.19 -8.71
N GLN A 334 1.69 20.24 -9.39
CA GLN A 334 1.36 20.47 -10.80
C GLN A 334 1.87 19.32 -11.68
N ALA A 335 3.10 18.85 -11.50
CA ALA A 335 3.66 17.73 -12.25
C ALA A 335 2.93 16.40 -12.00
N LEU A 336 2.30 16.23 -10.82
CA LEU A 336 1.47 15.08 -10.48
C LEU A 336 0.11 15.16 -11.19
N ALA A 337 -0.58 16.30 -11.13
CA ALA A 337 -1.84 16.51 -11.86
C ALA A 337 -1.66 16.38 -13.39
N ASP A 338 -0.55 16.92 -13.92
CA ASP A 338 -0.12 16.73 -15.32
C ASP A 338 0.09 15.24 -15.68
N ALA A 339 0.52 14.42 -14.73
CA ALA A 339 0.74 12.98 -14.94
C ALA A 339 -0.57 12.18 -14.83
N GLU A 340 -1.45 12.52 -13.89
CA GLU A 340 -2.80 11.94 -13.75
C GLU A 340 -3.64 12.21 -15.00
N GLN A 341 -3.65 13.44 -15.51
CA GLN A 341 -4.34 13.77 -16.78
C GLN A 341 -3.78 12.92 -17.94
N ARG A 342 -2.45 12.76 -18.04
CA ARG A 342 -1.83 11.89 -19.07
C ARG A 342 -2.13 10.40 -18.90
N LEU A 343 -2.49 9.94 -17.69
CA LEU A 343 -2.96 8.57 -17.48
C LEU A 343 -4.42 8.44 -17.95
N PHE A 344 -5.28 9.39 -17.59
CA PHE A 344 -6.66 9.45 -18.05
C PHE A 344 -6.76 9.53 -19.58
N ASP A 345 -6.00 10.43 -20.21
CA ASP A 345 -5.93 10.58 -21.68
C ASP A 345 -5.52 9.25 -22.36
N LYS A 346 -4.54 8.54 -21.77
CA LYS A 346 -4.08 7.23 -22.27
C LYS A 346 -5.11 6.12 -22.06
N GLN A 347 -5.86 6.14 -20.97
CA GLN A 347 -6.96 5.20 -20.75
C GLN A 347 -8.07 5.41 -21.79
N GLY A 348 -8.42 6.68 -22.10
CA GLY A 348 -9.34 7.02 -23.18
C GLY A 348 -8.85 6.54 -24.57
N ILE A 349 -7.57 6.76 -24.88
CA ILE A 349 -6.96 6.27 -26.13
C ILE A 349 -6.96 4.72 -26.19
N LYS A 350 -6.65 4.04 -25.08
CA LYS A 350 -6.70 2.57 -24.99
C LYS A 350 -8.11 2.04 -25.28
N ALA A 351 -9.13 2.58 -24.62
CA ALA A 351 -10.52 2.18 -24.84
C ALA A 351 -11.00 2.45 -26.29
N ALA A 352 -10.56 3.55 -26.91
CA ALA A 352 -10.86 3.84 -28.31
C ALA A 352 -10.21 2.84 -29.27
N LEU A 353 -8.94 2.45 -29.04
CA LEU A 353 -8.25 1.43 -29.83
C LEU A 353 -8.86 0.03 -29.63
N GLU A 354 -9.31 -0.30 -28.43
CA GLU A 354 -10.00 -1.57 -28.14
C GLU A 354 -11.36 -1.64 -28.88
N ALA A 355 -12.11 -0.54 -28.92
CA ALA A 355 -13.32 -0.44 -29.73
C ALA A 355 -13.04 -0.51 -31.25
N GLU A 356 -11.95 0.08 -31.74
CA GLU A 356 -11.53 -0.02 -33.14
C GLU A 356 -11.13 -1.45 -33.52
N ILE A 357 -10.35 -2.14 -32.69
CA ILE A 357 -9.97 -3.55 -32.86
C ILE A 357 -11.23 -4.42 -32.92
N GLN A 358 -12.17 -4.26 -31.99
CA GLN A 358 -13.41 -5.04 -32.00
C GLN A 358 -14.28 -4.72 -33.23
N GLY A 359 -14.29 -3.48 -33.70
CA GLY A 359 -14.94 -3.09 -34.96
C GLY A 359 -14.32 -3.75 -36.19
N LEU A 360 -12.99 -3.88 -36.23
CA LEU A 360 -12.26 -4.55 -37.32
C LEU A 360 -12.43 -6.07 -37.30
N LEU A 361 -12.47 -6.70 -36.12
CA LEU A 361 -12.77 -8.13 -35.98
C LEU A 361 -14.17 -8.46 -36.54
N ASN A 362 -15.19 -7.71 -36.11
CA ASN A 362 -16.56 -7.85 -36.64
C ASN A 362 -16.65 -7.69 -38.18
N GLN A 363 -15.80 -6.84 -38.79
CA GLN A 363 -15.73 -6.71 -40.25
C GLN A 363 -15.03 -7.92 -40.90
N LEU A 364 -14.01 -8.48 -40.27
CA LEU A 364 -13.29 -9.66 -40.75
C LEU A 364 -14.21 -10.89 -40.77
N ASP A 365 -14.98 -11.09 -39.69
CA ASP A 365 -15.95 -12.18 -39.58
C ASP A 365 -17.07 -12.07 -40.62
N GLN A 366 -17.58 -10.85 -40.86
CA GLN A 366 -18.55 -10.59 -41.92
C GLN A 366 -17.97 -10.88 -43.32
N GLN A 367 -16.69 -10.55 -43.57
CA GLN A 367 -16.03 -10.88 -44.83
C GLN A 367 -15.80 -12.39 -44.99
N GLN A 368 -15.44 -13.12 -43.93
CA GLN A 368 -15.35 -14.57 -43.97
C GLN A 368 -16.71 -15.21 -44.24
N ALA A 369 -17.77 -14.78 -43.54
CA ALA A 369 -19.14 -15.27 -43.77
C ALA A 369 -19.62 -15.02 -45.22
N GLN A 370 -19.31 -13.85 -45.79
CA GLN A 370 -19.61 -13.55 -47.19
C GLN A 370 -18.79 -14.41 -48.17
N GLN A 371 -17.51 -14.67 -47.88
CA GLN A 371 -16.68 -15.56 -48.71
C GLN A 371 -17.16 -17.02 -48.65
N LEU A 372 -17.55 -17.52 -47.47
CA LEU A 372 -18.18 -18.83 -47.32
C LEU A 372 -19.48 -18.90 -48.12
N ALA A 373 -20.39 -17.93 -47.97
CA ALA A 373 -21.64 -17.90 -48.71
C ALA A 373 -21.43 -17.88 -50.23
N GLN A 374 -20.46 -17.11 -50.73
CA GLN A 374 -20.11 -17.09 -52.15
C GLN A 374 -19.49 -18.42 -52.63
N GLN A 375 -18.72 -19.12 -51.80
CA GLN A 375 -18.24 -20.46 -52.10
C GLN A 375 -19.38 -21.48 -52.12
N THR A 376 -20.38 -21.38 -51.23
CA THR A 376 -21.58 -22.22 -51.27
C THR A 376 -22.35 -22.01 -52.57
N SER A 377 -22.69 -20.76 -52.92
CA SER A 377 -23.45 -20.45 -54.14
C SER A 377 -22.69 -20.75 -55.44
N GLN A 378 -21.36 -20.80 -55.45
CA GLN A 378 -20.58 -21.26 -56.61
C GLN A 378 -20.52 -22.80 -56.75
N ASN A 379 -20.87 -23.56 -55.70
CA ASN A 379 -20.92 -25.02 -55.74
C ASN A 379 -22.32 -25.58 -56.05
N GLU A 380 -23.38 -24.78 -56.00
CA GLU A 380 -24.76 -25.24 -56.30
C GLU A 380 -25.03 -25.50 -57.79
N ASP A 381 -24.19 -25.01 -58.71
CA ASP A 381 -24.38 -25.11 -60.17
C ASP A 381 -23.51 -26.23 -60.82
N ILE A 382 -23.05 -27.20 -60.02
CA ILE A 382 -22.32 -28.39 -60.49
C ILE A 382 -23.22 -29.63 -60.37
N PRO A 383 -23.53 -30.36 -61.46
CA PRO A 383 -24.34 -31.57 -61.39
C PRO A 383 -23.69 -32.66 -60.51
N ALA A 384 -24.43 -33.14 -59.51
CA ALA A 384 -23.93 -34.14 -58.57
C ALA A 384 -23.62 -35.49 -59.26
N GLU A 385 -22.37 -35.96 -59.15
CA GLU A 385 -22.05 -37.37 -59.39
C GLU A 385 -22.80 -38.27 -58.38
N PRO A 386 -23.17 -39.51 -58.76
CA PRO A 386 -23.84 -40.43 -57.85
C PRO A 386 -22.97 -40.73 -56.63
N ALA A 387 -23.58 -40.62 -55.44
CA ALA A 387 -22.93 -40.87 -54.16
C ALA A 387 -22.32 -42.27 -54.14
N LYS A 388 -21.01 -42.34 -53.82
CA LYS A 388 -20.29 -43.60 -53.66
C LYS A 388 -20.65 -44.16 -52.30
N ALA A 389 -21.39 -45.26 -52.26
CA ALA A 389 -21.61 -45.99 -51.02
C ALA A 389 -20.28 -46.51 -50.49
N TYR A 390 -20.06 -46.36 -49.18
CA TYR A 390 -18.90 -46.88 -48.46
C TYR A 390 -19.36 -47.95 -47.47
N PRO A 391 -18.53 -48.97 -47.17
CA PRO A 391 -18.84 -49.91 -46.11
C PRO A 391 -18.77 -49.22 -44.72
N PRO A 392 -19.54 -49.71 -43.73
CA PRO A 392 -19.47 -49.19 -42.36
C PRO A 392 -18.05 -49.19 -41.79
N ILE A 393 -17.80 -48.20 -40.94
CA ILE A 393 -16.52 -47.99 -40.25
C ILE A 393 -16.30 -49.10 -39.22
N GLU A 394 -15.08 -49.63 -39.13
CA GLU A 394 -14.65 -50.57 -38.10
C GLU A 394 -13.84 -49.83 -37.02
N ASP A 395 -14.32 -49.84 -35.78
CA ASP A 395 -13.53 -49.44 -34.61
C ASP A 395 -12.53 -50.57 -34.28
N LEU A 396 -11.23 -50.22 -34.18
CA LEU A 396 -10.14 -51.14 -33.90
C LEU A 396 -9.69 -51.11 -32.43
N GLY A 397 -10.30 -50.26 -31.59
CA GLY A 397 -9.85 -49.96 -30.23
C GLY A 397 -8.80 -48.85 -30.18
N ASP A 398 -8.49 -48.41 -28.95
CA ASP A 398 -7.47 -47.40 -28.63
C ASP A 398 -7.57 -46.07 -29.43
N GLY A 399 -8.77 -45.72 -29.92
CA GLY A 399 -9.03 -44.52 -30.71
C GLY A 399 -8.72 -44.62 -32.21
N TYR A 400 -8.54 -45.83 -32.74
CA TYR A 400 -8.25 -46.09 -34.15
C TYR A 400 -9.49 -46.59 -34.91
N TYR A 401 -9.87 -45.86 -35.96
CA TYR A 401 -11.04 -46.15 -36.80
C TYR A 401 -10.61 -46.49 -38.23
N GLN A 402 -11.17 -47.55 -38.82
CA GLN A 402 -10.86 -48.00 -40.17
C GLN A 402 -12.06 -47.89 -41.12
N ALA A 403 -11.89 -47.13 -42.21
CA ALA A 403 -12.87 -47.00 -43.27
C ALA A 403 -12.36 -47.63 -44.58
N PHE A 404 -13.27 -48.19 -45.39
CA PHE A 404 -12.92 -48.94 -46.60
C PHE A 404 -13.30 -48.18 -47.87
N LYS A 405 -12.47 -48.32 -48.91
CA LYS A 405 -12.68 -47.61 -50.19
C LYS A 405 -13.77 -48.23 -51.08
N ASN A 406 -14.22 -49.44 -50.77
CA ASN A 406 -15.30 -50.17 -51.44
C ASN A 406 -15.64 -51.48 -50.68
N ASP A 407 -16.79 -52.08 -50.99
CA ASP A 407 -17.34 -53.31 -50.40
C ASP A 407 -16.40 -54.52 -50.39
N LYS A 408 -15.39 -54.56 -51.27
CA LYS A 408 -14.42 -55.66 -51.32
C LYS A 408 -13.38 -55.57 -50.19
N LYS A 409 -13.37 -54.47 -49.42
CA LYS A 409 -12.47 -54.18 -48.28
C LYS A 409 -10.96 -54.34 -48.58
N VAL A 410 -10.56 -54.26 -49.86
CA VAL A 410 -9.17 -54.50 -50.29
C VAL A 410 -8.22 -53.35 -49.93
N ASP A 411 -8.69 -52.11 -50.09
CA ASP A 411 -7.96 -50.88 -49.75
C ASP A 411 -8.71 -50.14 -48.63
N SER A 412 -8.00 -49.72 -47.58
CA SER A 412 -8.55 -49.04 -46.41
C SER A 412 -7.75 -47.79 -46.02
N TRP A 413 -8.38 -46.98 -45.17
CA TRP A 413 -7.78 -45.87 -44.44
C TRP A 413 -7.97 -46.09 -42.95
N THR A 414 -6.98 -45.73 -42.14
CA THR A 414 -7.11 -45.74 -40.68
C THR A 414 -6.84 -44.35 -40.14
N ALA A 415 -7.81 -43.82 -39.39
CA ALA A 415 -7.80 -42.51 -38.75
C ALA A 415 -7.72 -42.66 -37.22
N HIS A 416 -7.00 -41.76 -36.56
CA HIS A 416 -6.97 -41.65 -35.10
C HIS A 416 -6.64 -40.21 -34.67
N LEU A 417 -6.90 -39.87 -33.41
CA LEU A 417 -6.43 -38.61 -32.84
C LEU A 417 -5.00 -38.79 -32.32
N ASN A 418 -4.07 -37.94 -32.74
CA ASN A 418 -2.69 -37.96 -32.24
C ASN A 418 -2.50 -37.08 -30.99
N THR A 419 -1.32 -37.17 -30.36
CA THR A 419 -0.99 -36.48 -29.10
C THR A 419 -1.02 -34.94 -29.18
N ASN A 420 -1.19 -34.37 -30.37
CA ASN A 420 -1.33 -32.92 -30.59
C ASN A 420 -2.78 -32.52 -30.92
N GLY A 421 -3.76 -33.39 -30.64
CA GLY A 421 -5.19 -33.16 -30.88
C GLY A 421 -5.60 -33.20 -32.37
N LYS A 422 -4.74 -33.67 -33.27
CA LYS A 422 -5.00 -33.67 -34.72
C LYS A 422 -5.40 -35.05 -35.22
N TRP A 423 -6.35 -35.09 -36.15
CA TRP A 423 -6.74 -36.31 -36.85
C TRP A 423 -5.65 -36.73 -37.83
N GLU A 424 -5.06 -37.90 -37.60
CA GLU A 424 -4.04 -38.49 -38.46
C GLU A 424 -4.61 -39.67 -39.25
N VAL A 425 -4.67 -39.52 -40.58
CA VAL A 425 -5.16 -40.54 -41.52
C VAL A 425 -4.01 -41.18 -42.27
N SER A 426 -3.89 -42.50 -42.12
CA SER A 426 -2.97 -43.36 -42.87
C SER A 426 -3.70 -44.15 -43.96
N ALA A 427 -2.99 -44.61 -44.99
CA ALA A 427 -3.58 -45.31 -46.14
C ALA A 427 -2.91 -46.67 -46.41
N ASN A 428 -3.71 -47.73 -46.39
CA ASN A 428 -3.32 -49.10 -46.74
C ASN A 428 -3.98 -49.49 -48.07
N ASN A 429 -3.24 -49.32 -49.17
CA ASN A 429 -3.73 -49.61 -50.52
C ASN A 429 -2.64 -50.24 -51.40
N ALA A 430 -2.99 -50.63 -52.62
CA ALA A 430 -2.05 -51.28 -53.54
C ALA A 430 -0.78 -50.45 -53.86
N GLN A 431 -0.85 -49.10 -53.84
CA GLN A 431 0.31 -48.24 -54.07
C GLN A 431 1.16 -48.07 -52.81
N THR A 432 0.57 -47.96 -51.62
CA THR A 432 1.34 -47.82 -50.38
C THR A 432 2.00 -49.13 -49.94
N ARG A 433 1.37 -50.28 -50.25
CA ARG A 433 1.95 -51.62 -50.09
C ARG A 433 3.15 -51.90 -51.01
N ALA A 434 3.35 -51.09 -52.06
CA ALA A 434 4.52 -51.18 -52.94
C ALA A 434 5.75 -50.38 -52.45
N TRP A 435 5.64 -49.67 -51.32
CA TRP A 435 6.75 -48.96 -50.68
C TRP A 435 7.42 -49.83 -49.59
N ASN A 436 8.75 -49.72 -49.45
CA ASN A 436 9.61 -50.56 -48.60
C ASN A 436 9.33 -50.55 -47.07
N ARG A 437 8.23 -49.92 -46.61
CA ARG A 437 7.74 -49.95 -45.21
C ARG A 437 6.22 -50.14 -45.07
N GLY A 438 5.51 -50.52 -46.15
CA GLY A 438 4.13 -51.04 -46.11
C GLY A 438 2.99 -50.01 -45.94
N PHE A 439 3.26 -48.80 -45.45
CA PHE A 439 2.26 -47.75 -45.23
C PHE A 439 2.62 -46.45 -45.96
N GLY A 440 1.60 -45.69 -46.37
CA GLY A 440 1.78 -44.37 -46.98
C GLY A 440 2.04 -43.28 -45.93
N ALA A 441 2.66 -42.17 -46.35
CA ALA A 441 2.84 -41.01 -45.48
C ALA A 441 1.47 -40.51 -44.96
N PRO A 442 1.31 -40.32 -43.64
CA PRO A 442 0.04 -39.91 -43.04
C PRO A 442 -0.32 -38.47 -43.41
N ARG A 443 -1.62 -38.15 -43.29
CA ARG A 443 -2.15 -36.78 -43.45
C ARG A 443 -2.82 -36.33 -42.16
N PHE A 444 -2.68 -35.04 -41.87
CA PHE A 444 -3.11 -34.42 -40.62
C PHE A 444 -4.21 -33.39 -40.88
N PHE A 445 -5.25 -33.40 -40.05
CA PHE A 445 -6.39 -32.47 -40.08
C PHE A 445 -6.62 -31.90 -38.68
N ASN A 446 -7.07 -30.66 -38.61
CA ASN A 446 -7.35 -29.95 -37.36
C ASN A 446 -8.74 -30.27 -36.81
N THR A 447 -9.72 -30.50 -37.70
CA THR A 447 -11.09 -30.90 -37.33
C THR A 447 -11.49 -32.22 -37.98
N ILE A 448 -12.56 -32.84 -37.49
CA ILE A 448 -13.14 -34.03 -38.10
C ILE A 448 -13.78 -33.71 -39.45
N ASP A 449 -14.35 -32.51 -39.62
CA ASP A 449 -14.98 -32.07 -40.87
C ASP A 449 -13.97 -31.84 -41.99
N GLU A 450 -12.80 -31.24 -41.67
CA GLU A 450 -11.67 -31.14 -42.59
C GLU A 450 -11.23 -32.53 -43.10
N MET A 451 -11.25 -33.54 -42.21
CA MET A 451 -10.90 -34.92 -42.52
C MET A 451 -11.97 -35.58 -43.40
N ILE A 452 -13.25 -35.53 -43.02
CA ILE A 452 -14.38 -36.13 -43.76
C ILE A 452 -14.51 -35.49 -45.15
N ALA A 453 -14.29 -34.17 -45.28
CA ALA A 453 -14.27 -33.47 -46.56
C ALA A 453 -13.13 -33.92 -47.51
N LYS A 454 -12.10 -34.63 -47.01
CA LYS A 454 -11.08 -35.30 -47.84
C LYS A 454 -11.25 -36.82 -47.90
N TYR A 455 -11.93 -37.42 -46.94
CA TYR A 455 -12.19 -38.86 -46.83
C TYR A 455 -13.66 -39.15 -46.47
N PRO A 456 -14.61 -39.02 -47.42
CA PRO A 456 -16.05 -39.19 -47.14
C PRO A 456 -16.44 -40.58 -46.59
N ALA A 457 -15.57 -41.58 -46.71
CA ALA A 457 -15.73 -42.89 -46.09
C ALA A 457 -15.72 -42.87 -44.55
N PHE A 458 -15.31 -41.77 -43.92
CA PHE A 458 -15.44 -41.54 -42.48
C PHE A 458 -16.70 -40.74 -42.09
N GLY A 459 -17.68 -40.57 -42.99
CA GLY A 459 -18.89 -39.77 -42.73
C GLY A 459 -19.69 -40.20 -41.49
N GLU A 460 -19.75 -41.50 -41.21
CA GLU A 460 -20.44 -42.07 -40.03
C GLU A 460 -19.64 -41.91 -38.71
N LEU A 461 -18.42 -41.38 -38.75
CA LEU A 461 -17.53 -41.36 -37.58
C LEU A 461 -18.00 -40.39 -36.48
N ALA A 462 -18.66 -39.29 -36.85
CA ALA A 462 -19.15 -38.32 -35.89
C ALA A 462 -20.21 -38.93 -34.94
N GLU A 463 -21.18 -39.66 -35.50
CA GLU A 463 -22.23 -40.36 -34.73
C GLU A 463 -21.64 -41.46 -33.82
N LEU A 464 -20.56 -42.12 -34.28
CA LEU A 464 -19.82 -43.14 -33.52
C LEU A 464 -19.05 -42.54 -32.32
N LEU A 465 -18.58 -41.29 -32.45
CA LEU A 465 -17.93 -40.53 -31.37
C LEU A 465 -18.96 -39.93 -30.40
N GLU A 466 -20.12 -39.47 -30.85
CA GLU A 466 -21.18 -39.01 -29.93
C GLU A 466 -21.77 -40.15 -29.10
N THR A 467 -22.00 -41.31 -29.71
CA THR A 467 -22.54 -42.50 -29.01
C THR A 467 -21.58 -43.10 -27.97
N SER A 468 -20.28 -42.79 -28.05
CA SER A 468 -19.30 -43.14 -27.00
C SER A 468 -19.13 -42.03 -25.94
N ASN A 469 -19.19 -40.75 -26.33
CA ASN A 469 -19.11 -39.60 -25.42
C ASN A 469 -20.36 -39.40 -24.53
N ALA A 470 -21.49 -40.07 -24.83
CA ALA A 470 -22.72 -40.03 -24.03
C ALA A 470 -22.60 -40.55 -22.57
N SER A 471 -21.39 -40.85 -22.09
CA SER A 471 -21.08 -41.36 -20.75
C SER A 471 -20.48 -40.30 -19.79
N SER A 472 -20.11 -39.10 -20.25
CA SER A 472 -19.65 -38.00 -19.39
C SER A 472 -20.03 -36.62 -19.93
N GLY A 473 -21.16 -36.07 -19.48
CA GLY A 473 -21.61 -34.73 -19.86
C GLY A 473 -21.07 -33.64 -18.93
N ASN A 474 -20.54 -32.56 -19.50
CA ASN A 474 -20.22 -31.34 -18.76
C ASN A 474 -21.38 -30.34 -18.89
N LYS A 475 -21.78 -29.70 -17.79
CA LYS A 475 -23.01 -28.86 -17.74
C LYS A 475 -22.95 -27.68 -16.75
N GLY A 476 -21.78 -27.39 -16.18
CA GLY A 476 -21.63 -26.29 -15.20
C GLY A 476 -21.38 -24.93 -15.86
N ASP A 477 -20.43 -24.88 -16.82
CA ASP A 477 -19.84 -23.63 -17.32
C ASP A 477 -20.85 -22.61 -17.87
N SER A 478 -21.97 -23.06 -18.44
CA SER A 478 -23.03 -22.19 -18.97
C SER A 478 -23.78 -21.41 -17.88
N ASP A 479 -24.14 -22.07 -16.77
CA ASP A 479 -24.96 -21.46 -15.70
C ASP A 479 -24.13 -20.46 -14.87
N ASP A 480 -22.82 -20.71 -14.76
CA ASP A 480 -21.88 -19.79 -14.10
C ASP A 480 -21.60 -18.56 -14.98
N ALA A 481 -21.37 -18.73 -16.29
CA ALA A 481 -21.14 -17.63 -17.22
C ALA A 481 -22.34 -16.65 -17.28
N ASP A 482 -23.57 -17.17 -17.28
CA ASP A 482 -24.79 -16.34 -17.22
C ASP A 482 -24.88 -15.55 -15.90
N TYR A 483 -24.51 -16.15 -14.77
CA TYR A 483 -24.53 -15.46 -13.47
C TYR A 483 -23.46 -14.37 -13.38
N LEU A 484 -22.24 -14.62 -13.85
CA LEU A 484 -21.18 -13.59 -13.89
C LEU A 484 -21.61 -12.39 -14.75
N ASN A 485 -22.29 -12.63 -15.88
CA ASN A 485 -22.86 -11.56 -16.70
C ASN A 485 -23.95 -10.75 -15.98
N GLN A 486 -24.77 -11.37 -15.13
CA GLN A 486 -25.77 -10.66 -14.31
C GLN A 486 -25.08 -9.79 -13.23
N VAL A 487 -24.00 -10.28 -12.61
CA VAL A 487 -23.19 -9.50 -11.67
C VAL A 487 -22.54 -8.29 -12.36
N ILE A 488 -21.90 -8.47 -13.51
CA ILE A 488 -21.23 -7.38 -14.26
C ILE A 488 -22.20 -6.23 -14.57
N LYS A 489 -23.45 -6.55 -14.93
CA LYS A 489 -24.50 -5.58 -15.28
C LYS A 489 -25.21 -4.94 -14.07
N GLY A 490 -24.98 -5.43 -12.85
CA GLY A 490 -25.75 -5.03 -11.67
C GLY A 490 -27.21 -5.52 -11.67
N GLU A 491 -27.49 -6.63 -12.36
CA GLU A 491 -28.80 -7.31 -12.37
C GLU A 491 -29.01 -8.17 -11.10
N VAL A 492 -27.94 -8.38 -10.31
CA VAL A 492 -27.95 -9.10 -9.02
C VAL A 492 -28.13 -8.11 -7.86
N ASP A 493 -28.94 -8.50 -6.87
CA ASP A 493 -29.18 -7.71 -5.65
C ASP A 493 -27.97 -7.71 -4.70
N PHE A 494 -27.08 -6.75 -4.90
CA PHE A 494 -25.87 -6.55 -4.09
C PHE A 494 -26.12 -6.11 -2.64
N SER A 495 -27.38 -5.88 -2.21
CA SER A 495 -27.68 -5.71 -0.78
C SER A 495 -27.50 -7.00 0.02
N LYS A 496 -27.47 -8.16 -0.66
CA LYS A 496 -27.28 -9.51 -0.10
C LYS A 496 -25.82 -9.95 -0.19
N SER A 497 -24.88 -9.19 0.38
CA SER A 497 -23.42 -9.42 0.28
C SER A 497 -23.02 -10.90 0.36
N ASN A 498 -23.45 -11.59 1.42
CA ASN A 498 -23.09 -12.98 1.68
C ASN A 498 -23.60 -13.96 0.60
N GLU A 499 -24.75 -13.70 -0.04
CA GLU A 499 -25.27 -14.56 -1.12
C GLU A 499 -24.46 -14.40 -2.41
N VAL A 500 -23.96 -13.18 -2.68
CA VAL A 500 -23.13 -12.86 -3.85
C VAL A 500 -21.70 -13.37 -3.64
N GLU A 501 -21.11 -13.10 -2.48
CA GLU A 501 -19.77 -13.56 -2.09
C GLU A 501 -19.67 -15.08 -2.11
N THR A 502 -20.61 -15.79 -1.45
CA THR A 502 -20.62 -17.26 -1.43
C THR A 502 -20.69 -17.85 -2.85
N LYS A 503 -21.45 -17.22 -3.76
CA LYS A 503 -21.58 -17.72 -5.14
C LYS A 503 -20.40 -17.34 -6.03
N LEU A 504 -19.72 -16.22 -5.77
CA LEU A 504 -18.45 -15.89 -6.43
C LEU A 504 -17.31 -16.79 -5.92
N GLU A 505 -17.23 -17.12 -4.63
CA GLU A 505 -16.26 -18.11 -4.11
C GLU A 505 -16.50 -19.50 -4.72
N ASP A 506 -17.76 -19.93 -4.81
CA ASP A 506 -18.16 -21.21 -5.41
C ASP A 506 -17.75 -21.32 -6.89
N ILE A 507 -18.00 -20.27 -7.70
CA ILE A 507 -17.52 -20.19 -9.09
C ILE A 507 -15.99 -20.12 -9.15
N GLY A 508 -15.38 -19.33 -8.27
CA GLY A 508 -13.92 -19.19 -8.14
C GLY A 508 -13.21 -20.53 -7.95
N SER A 509 -13.84 -21.47 -7.25
CA SER A 509 -13.31 -22.81 -7.01
C SER A 509 -13.27 -23.73 -8.25
N ARG A 510 -13.98 -23.37 -9.33
CA ARG A 510 -14.14 -24.18 -10.55
C ARG A 510 -13.86 -23.41 -11.86
N LEU A 511 -13.02 -22.37 -11.78
CA LEU A 511 -12.70 -21.52 -12.93
C LEU A 511 -12.21 -22.30 -14.16
N THR A 512 -12.85 -22.09 -15.30
CA THR A 512 -12.35 -22.50 -16.62
C THR A 512 -11.76 -21.30 -17.38
N ALA A 513 -10.90 -21.58 -18.35
CA ALA A 513 -10.19 -20.54 -19.11
C ALA A 513 -11.13 -19.62 -19.92
N GLU A 514 -12.36 -20.05 -20.17
CA GLU A 514 -13.37 -19.31 -20.93
C GLU A 514 -14.14 -18.30 -20.07
N ILE A 515 -14.27 -18.54 -18.76
CA ILE A 515 -15.00 -17.67 -17.81
C ILE A 515 -14.09 -16.81 -16.91
N ASN A 516 -12.77 -17.02 -16.95
CA ASN A 516 -11.78 -16.29 -16.15
C ASN A 516 -11.96 -14.76 -16.23
N ASP A 517 -12.07 -14.21 -17.45
CA ASP A 517 -12.13 -12.78 -17.67
C ASP A 517 -13.51 -12.19 -17.29
N LEU A 518 -14.57 -13.00 -17.32
CA LEU A 518 -15.89 -12.65 -16.76
C LEU A 518 -15.86 -12.65 -15.23
N PHE A 519 -15.08 -13.53 -14.61
CA PHE A 519 -14.95 -13.63 -13.16
C PHE A 519 -14.27 -12.39 -12.57
N GLU A 520 -13.12 -11.99 -13.11
CA GLU A 520 -12.39 -10.77 -12.70
C GLU A 520 -13.27 -9.50 -12.87
N GLN A 521 -14.05 -9.41 -13.94
CA GLN A 521 -15.00 -8.32 -14.16
C GLN A 521 -16.16 -8.34 -13.14
N ALA A 522 -16.72 -9.52 -12.81
CA ALA A 522 -17.78 -9.66 -11.83
C ALA A 522 -17.32 -9.26 -10.41
N VAL A 523 -16.14 -9.74 -9.99
CA VAL A 523 -15.51 -9.38 -8.72
C VAL A 523 -15.20 -7.87 -8.66
N THR A 524 -14.74 -7.28 -9.77
CA THR A 524 -14.52 -5.82 -9.88
C THR A 524 -15.81 -5.02 -9.72
N SER A 525 -16.89 -5.36 -10.45
CA SER A 525 -18.19 -4.68 -10.33
C SER A 525 -18.77 -4.76 -8.92
N TYR A 526 -18.66 -5.93 -8.26
CA TYR A 526 -19.11 -6.10 -6.88
C TYR A 526 -18.28 -5.27 -5.88
N SER A 527 -16.96 -5.23 -6.05
CA SER A 527 -16.06 -4.44 -5.20
C SER A 527 -16.35 -2.93 -5.30
N VAL A 528 -16.61 -2.42 -6.50
CA VAL A 528 -16.99 -1.03 -6.73
C VAL A 528 -18.31 -0.66 -6.03
N TYR A 529 -19.29 -1.57 -6.02
CA TYR A 529 -20.54 -1.35 -5.28
C TYR A 529 -20.31 -1.24 -3.77
N GLN A 530 -19.50 -2.13 -3.18
CA GLN A 530 -19.23 -2.11 -1.73
C GLN A 530 -18.50 -0.82 -1.29
N VAL A 531 -17.53 -0.35 -2.07
CA VAL A 531 -16.89 0.95 -1.85
C VAL A 531 -17.89 2.10 -2.00
N GLY A 532 -18.82 2.01 -2.95
CA GLY A 532 -19.90 2.98 -3.14
C GLY A 532 -20.94 3.03 -2.02
N GLN A 533 -21.16 1.93 -1.29
CA GLN A 533 -22.01 1.92 -0.09
C GLN A 533 -21.26 2.46 1.14
N ALA A 534 -19.98 2.12 1.31
CA ALA A 534 -19.15 2.65 2.39
C ALA A 534 -19.07 4.20 2.37
N SER A 535 -19.09 4.81 1.17
CA SER A 535 -19.08 6.28 1.02
C SER A 535 -20.41 6.98 1.35
N GLN A 536 -21.49 6.24 1.63
CA GLN A 536 -22.80 6.79 2.01
C GLN A 536 -23.10 6.69 3.52
N ILE A 537 -22.13 6.23 4.32
CA ILE A 537 -22.27 5.96 5.77
C ILE A 537 -21.64 7.09 6.64
N HIS A 538 -21.21 8.19 6.01
CA HIS A 538 -20.61 9.38 6.65
C HIS A 538 -21.45 10.66 6.47
#